data_AF-A0A5P9FJD1-F1
#
_entry.id   AF-A0A5P9FJD1-F1
#
_cell.length_a   1.000
_cell.length_b   1.000
_cell.length_c   1.000
_cell.angle_alpha   90.00
_cell.angle_beta   90.00
_cell.angle_gamma   90.00
#
_symmetry.space_group_name_H-M   'P 1'
#
loop_
_entity.id
_entity.type
_entity.pdbx_description
1 polymer ?
#
loop_
_entity_poly.entity_id
_entity_poly.type
_entity_poly.pdbx_seq_one_letter_code
_entity_poly.pdbx_strand_id
1 'polypeptide(L)' 'MTTGNWELLQRQGSREVWVKRCKESDGTETSHYKGEEYSELRGERQKVEELEYFETETQALAWLNAGVS' A
#
# COMPACT_ATOMS: atom_id res chain seq x y z
N MET A 1 -0.51 18.41 -7.74
CA MET A 1 -1.71 17.55 -7.59
C MET A 1 -1.59 16.86 -6.25
N THR A 2 -2.41 17.24 -5.27
CA THR A 2 -2.32 16.74 -3.89
C THR A 2 -2.93 15.35 -3.79
N THR A 3 -2.14 14.33 -4.11
CA THR A 3 -2.39 12.96 -3.65
C THR A 3 -2.29 12.97 -2.12
N GLY A 4 -3.43 13.14 -1.44
CA GLY A 4 -3.51 13.16 0.03
C GLY A 4 -2.69 12.00 0.61
N ASN A 5 -1.65 12.36 1.35
CA ASN A 5 -0.41 11.63 1.62
C ASN A 5 -0.59 10.14 1.92
N TRP A 6 -0.31 9.29 0.93
CA TRP A 6 -0.01 7.88 1.16
C TRP A 6 1.46 7.75 1.52
N GLU A 7 1.77 7.10 2.63
CA GLU A 7 3.12 6.81 3.11
C GLU A 7 3.44 5.33 2.86
N LEU A 8 4.66 5.03 2.41
CA LEU A 8 5.09 3.64 2.24
C LEU A 8 5.24 3.00 3.63
N LEU A 9 4.44 1.98 3.90
CA LEU A 9 4.48 1.22 5.16
C LEU A 9 5.55 0.13 5.10
N GLN A 10 5.48 -0.72 4.06
CA GLN A 10 6.44 -1.82 3.89
C GLN A 10 6.54 -2.23 2.42
N ARG A 11 7.72 -2.75 2.03
CA ARG A 11 7.99 -3.29 0.70
C ARG A 11 8.62 -4.67 0.82
N GLN A 12 8.18 -5.60 -0.05
CA GLN A 12 8.79 -6.91 -0.23
C GLN A 12 8.75 -7.29 -1.72
N GLY A 13 9.94 -7.42 -2.33
CA GLY A 13 10.08 -7.72 -3.76
C GLY A 13 9.35 -6.73 -4.67
N SER A 14 8.41 -7.26 -5.45
CA SER A 14 7.50 -6.54 -6.35
C SER A 14 6.39 -5.78 -5.62
N ARG A 15 6.09 -6.11 -4.36
CA ARG A 15 4.91 -5.59 -3.66
C ARG A 15 5.25 -4.50 -2.65
N GLU A 16 4.33 -3.55 -2.52
CA GLU A 16 4.39 -2.45 -1.56
C GLU A 16 3.05 -2.28 -0.86
N VAL A 17 3.09 -2.04 0.44
CA VAL A 17 1.92 -1.63 1.22
C VAL A 17 2.09 -0.17 1.59
N TRP A 18 1.03 0.59 1.38
CA TRP A 18 0.96 2.01 1.69
C TRP A 18 -0.14 2.27 2.71
N VAL A 19 0.08 3.26 3.57
CA VAL A 19 -0.88 3.71 4.57
C VAL A 19 -1.24 5.18 4.35
N LYS A 20 -2.51 5.52 4.52
CA LYS A 20 -2.96 6.90 4.60
C LYS A 20 -3.66 7.10 5.92
N ARG A 21 -3.12 8.01 6.74
CA ARG A 21 -3.74 8.44 7.99
C ARG A 21 -4.64 9.64 7.70
N CYS A 22 -5.90 9.50 8.04
CA CYS A 22 -6.90 10.55 7.93
C CYS A 22 -7.28 10.98 9.35
N LYS A 23 -7.36 12.29 9.56
CA LYS A 23 -7.91 12.84 10.80
C LYS A 23 -9.28 13.42 10.48
N GLU A 24 -10.31 12.86 11.08
CA GLU A 24 -11.67 13.33 10.95
C GLU A 24 -11.90 14.59 11.81
N SER A 25 -12.97 15.33 11.52
CA SER A 25 -13.27 16.60 12.19
C SER A 25 -13.64 16.43 13.66
N ASP A 26 -14.03 15.23 14.07
CA ASP A 26 -14.30 14.84 15.46
C ASP A 26 -13.01 14.49 16.25
N GLY A 27 -11.85 14.50 15.59
CA GLY A 27 -10.57 14.12 16.17
C GLY A 27 -10.23 12.64 16.04
N THR A 28 -11.11 11.83 15.45
CA THR A 28 -10.85 10.41 15.17
C THR A 28 -9.76 10.28 14.12
N GLU A 29 -8.78 9.41 14.39
CA GLU A 29 -7.74 9.05 13.43
C GLU A 29 -8.11 7.71 12.78
N THR A 30 -8.29 7.70 11.47
CA THR A 30 -8.53 6.51 10.67
C THR A 30 -7.33 6.21 9.78
N SER A 31 -7.06 4.92 9.58
CA SER A 31 -5.99 4.45 8.71
C SER A 31 -6.60 3.68 7.55
N HIS A 32 -6.17 4.01 6.33
CA HIS A 32 -6.48 3.24 5.14
C HIS A 32 -5.22 2.58 4.63
N TYR A 33 -5.33 1.35 4.17
CA TYR A 33 -4.23 0.57 3.66
C TYR A 33 -4.48 0.21 2.21
N LYS A 34 -3.42 0.24 1.39
CA LYS A 34 -3.47 -0.27 0.01
C LYS A 34 -2.22 -1.09 -0.32
N GLY A 35 -2.39 -2.12 -1.12
CA GLY A 35 -1.32 -2.88 -1.75
C GLY A 35 -1.09 -2.39 -3.18
N GLU A 36 0.16 -2.32 -3.62
CA GLU A 36 0.52 -2.06 -5.01
C GLU A 36 1.58 -3.07 -5.45
N GLU A 37 1.37 -3.70 -6.62
CA GLU A 37 2.33 -4.62 -7.21
C GLU A 37 3.04 -4.00 -8.42
N TYR A 38 4.36 -4.22 -8.47
CA TYR A 38 5.25 -3.68 -9.49
C TYR A 38 6.04 -4.78 -10.18
N SER A 39 6.25 -4.66 -11.48
CA SER A 39 7.22 -5.46 -12.22
C SER A 39 8.45 -4.62 -12.50
N GLU A 40 9.57 -5.30 -12.64
CA GLU A 40 10.80 -4.70 -13.13
C GLU A 40 11.00 -5.16 -14.56
N LEU A 41 10.71 -4.26 -15.52
CA LEU A 41 10.96 -4.50 -16.92
C LEU A 41 12.14 -3.62 -17.34
N ARG A 42 13.26 -4.25 -17.76
CA ARG A 42 14.48 -3.55 -18.22
C ARG A 42 15.07 -2.57 -17.20
N GLY A 43 14.93 -2.87 -15.90
CA GLY A 43 15.42 -2.00 -14.82
C GLY A 43 14.51 -0.82 -14.51
N GLU A 44 13.38 -0.69 -15.21
CA GLU A 44 12.33 0.27 -14.88
C GLU A 44 11.23 -0.42 -14.08
N ARG A 45 10.91 0.16 -12.91
CA ARG A 45 9.86 -0.35 -12.03
C ARG A 45 8.52 0.20 -12.52
N GLN A 46 7.68 -0.66 -13.07
CA GLN A 46 6.38 -0.32 -13.61
C GLN A 46 5.31 -0.91 -12.71
N LYS A 47 4.31 -0.10 -12.34
CA LYS A 47 3.14 -0.58 -11.61
C LYS A 47 2.32 -1.50 -12.53
N VAL A 48 2.10 -2.74 -12.12
CA VAL A 48 1.54 -3.80 -12.97
C VAL A 48 0.05 -3.95 -12.76
N GLU A 49 -0.36 -4.17 -11.52
CA GLU A 49 -1.74 -4.49 -11.19
C GLU A 49 -2.08 -4.24 -9.71
N GLU A 50 -3.30 -4.62 -9.35
CA GLU A 50 -4.35 -3.91 -8.60
C GLU A 50 -3.99 -3.24 -7.27
N LEU A 51 -4.67 -2.10 -7.03
CA LEU A 51 -4.76 -1.42 -5.74
C LEU A 51 -5.72 -2.22 -4.84
N GLU A 52 -5.21 -3.22 -4.14
CA GLU A 52 -6.03 -3.91 -3.13
C GLU A 52 -6.14 -3.01 -1.91
N TYR A 53 -7.36 -2.62 -1.52
CA TYR A 53 -7.60 -1.85 -0.31
C TYR A 53 -7.87 -2.80 0.85
N PHE A 54 -7.25 -2.52 1.99
CA PHE A 54 -7.42 -3.33 3.20
C PHE A 54 -8.01 -2.48 4.32
N GLU A 55 -8.88 -3.12 5.12
CA GLU A 55 -9.48 -2.50 6.31
C GLU A 55 -8.46 -2.42 7.46
N THR A 56 -7.49 -3.34 7.48
CA THR A 56 -6.51 -3.44 8.57
C THR A 56 -5.08 -3.59 8.06
N GLU A 57 -4.12 -3.16 8.89
CA GLU A 57 -2.68 -3.37 8.65
C GLU A 57 -2.35 -4.85 8.48
N THR A 58 -2.93 -5.71 9.33
CA THR A 58 -2.66 -7.15 9.31
C THR A 58 -3.04 -7.80 7.98
N GLN A 59 -4.17 -7.42 7.39
CA GLN A 59 -4.58 -7.90 6.07
C GLN A 59 -3.60 -7.43 4.99
N ALA A 60 -3.21 -6.15 5.02
CA ALA A 60 -2.27 -5.61 4.05
C ALA A 60 -0.90 -6.29 4.13
N LEU A 61 -0.40 -6.54 5.33
CA LEU A 61 0.86 -7.25 5.54
C LEU A 61 0.76 -8.74 5.20
N ALA A 62 -0.39 -9.39 5.42
CA ALA A 62 -0.61 -10.77 4.99
C ALA A 62 -0.55 -10.89 3.47
N TRP A 63 -1.17 -9.95 2.74
CA TRP A 63 -1.08 -9.86 1.27
C TRP A 63 0.36 -9.63 0.79
N LEU A 64 1.10 -8.76 1.48
CA LEU A 64 2.51 -8.50 1.18
C LEU A 64 3.35 -9.78 1.31
N ASN A 65 3.17 -10.52 2.40
CA ASN A 65 3.90 -11.76 2.68
C ASN A 65 3.50 -12.91 1.74
N ALA A 66 2.23 -12.98 1.32
CA ALA A 66 1.77 -14.00 0.37
C ALA A 66 2.39 -13.87 -1.03
N GLY A 67 2.96 -12.70 -1.37
CA GLY A 67 3.65 -12.46 -2.63
C GLY A 67 5.12 -12.89 -2.63
N VAL A 68 5.63 -13.35 -1.49
CA VAL A 68 6.99 -13.86 -1.36
C VAL A 68 6.92 -15.38 -1.45
N SER A 69 7.15 -15.90 -2.66
CA SER A 69 7.30 -17.34 -2.91
C SER A 69 8.69 -17.67 -3.42
#